data_AF-A0A5C1AT08-F1
#
_entry.id   AF-A0A5C1AT08-F1
#
_cell.length_a   1.000
_cell.length_b   1.000
_cell.length_c   1.000
_cell.angle_alpha   90.00
_cell.angle_beta   90.00
_cell.angle_gamma   90.00
#
_symmetry.space_group_name_H-M   'P 1'
#
loop_
_entity.id
_entity.type
_entity.pdbx_description
1 polymer ?
#
loop_
_entity_poly.entity_id
_entity_poly.type
_entity_poly.pdbx_seq_one_letter_code
_entity_poly.pdbx_strand_id
1 'polypeptide(L)'
;MPKRQNPFADIPPITDFESCQKARPLILQRLGDVIGVWRGCENRACIRARSCRRGDGACLTAFMQAVPDEERRLFRYALEHRSSGLEPGEAFERAQARVAEEIARFGE
;
A
#
# COMPACT_ATOMS: atom_id res chain seq x y z
N MET A 1 15.57 -17.45 -9.07
CA MET A 1 14.78 -16.34 -8.50
C MET A 1 14.76 -16.48 -6.99
N PRO A 2 15.12 -15.45 -6.20
CA PRO A 2 15.00 -15.53 -4.75
C PRO A 2 13.52 -15.72 -4.38
N LYS A 3 13.22 -16.64 -3.44
CA LYS A 3 11.86 -16.85 -2.91
C LYS A 3 11.35 -15.50 -2.39
N ARG A 4 10.27 -14.98 -2.98
CA ARG A 4 9.55 -13.83 -2.43
C ARG A 4 9.06 -14.22 -1.03
N GLN A 5 9.68 -13.64 0.00
CA GLN A 5 9.19 -13.78 1.36
C GLN A 5 7.87 -13.00 1.47
N ASN A 6 6.83 -13.63 2.02
CA ASN A 6 5.57 -12.95 2.28
C ASN A 6 5.80 -11.92 3.42
N PRO A 7 5.70 -10.60 3.16
CA PRO A 7 5.98 -9.58 4.16
C PRO A 7 4.93 -9.54 5.30
N PHE A 8 3.85 -10.32 5.17
CA PHE A 8 2.77 -10.43 6.15
C PHE A 8 2.78 -11.77 6.88
N ALA A 9 3.82 -12.60 6.74
CA ALA A 9 3.87 -13.94 7.30
C ALA A 9 3.85 -14.00 8.84
N ASP A 10 4.23 -12.90 9.51
CA ASP A 10 4.27 -12.76 10.97
C ASP A 10 2.95 -12.22 11.56
N ILE A 11 1.96 -11.93 10.71
CA ILE A 11 0.66 -11.44 11.15
C ILE A 11 -0.19 -12.63 11.62
N PRO A 12 -0.72 -12.60 12.87
CA PRO A 12 -1.57 -13.67 13.37
C PRO A 12 -2.86 -13.78 12.52
N PRO A 13 -3.47 -14.97 12.44
CA PRO A 13 -4.73 -15.15 11.74
C PRO A 13 -5.80 -14.16 12.20
N ILE A 14 -6.51 -13.57 11.24
CA ILE A 14 -7.61 -12.65 11.50
C ILE A 14 -8.91 -13.46 11.40
N THR A 15 -9.46 -13.83 12.55
CA THR A 15 -10.64 -14.70 12.64
C THR A 15 -11.89 -13.95 13.09
N ASP A 16 -11.71 -12.78 13.70
CA ASP A 16 -12.76 -11.98 14.29
C ASP A 16 -12.32 -10.50 14.37
N PHE A 17 -13.20 -9.66 14.89
CA PHE A 17 -12.92 -8.23 15.03
C PHE A 17 -11.77 -7.95 16.01
N GLU A 18 -11.66 -8.69 17.11
CA GLU A 18 -10.65 -8.44 18.14
C GLU A 18 -9.24 -8.79 17.64
N SER A 19 -9.09 -9.93 16.97
CA SER A 19 -7.88 -10.35 16.27
C SER A 19 -7.49 -9.37 15.16
N CYS A 20 -8.47 -8.83 14.42
CA CYS A 20 -8.22 -7.76 13.45
C CYS A 20 -7.64 -6.51 14.12
N GLN A 21 -8.22 -6.06 15.24
CA GLN A 21 -7.74 -4.88 15.96
C GLN A 21 -6.33 -5.10 16.54
N LYS A 22 -6.01 -6.31 17.00
CA LYS A 22 -4.66 -6.69 17.45
C LYS A 22 -3.65 -6.74 16.31
N ALA A 23 -4.06 -7.23 15.13
CA ALA A 23 -3.21 -7.32 13.95
C ALA A 23 -3.01 -5.97 13.24
N ARG A 24 -3.95 -5.03 13.39
CA ARG A 24 -3.99 -3.73 12.68
C ARG A 24 -2.66 -2.96 12.71
N PRO A 25 -1.96 -2.80 13.85
CA PRO A 25 -0.69 -2.08 13.87
C PRO A 25 0.40 -2.72 13.00
N LEU A 26 0.49 -4.05 13.03
CA LEU A 26 1.45 -4.82 12.23
C LEU A 26 1.09 -4.74 10.75
N ILE A 27 -0.19 -4.88 10.40
CA ILE A 27 -0.68 -4.72 9.01
C ILE A 27 -0.28 -3.35 8.46
N LEU A 28 -0.58 -2.27 9.19
CA LEU A 28 -0.31 -0.91 8.75
C LEU A 28 1.19 -0.63 8.63
N GLN A 29 2.01 -1.16 9.55
CA GLN A 29 3.46 -1.12 9.45
C GLN A 29 3.95 -1.83 8.18
N ARG A 30 3.58 -3.11 7.99
CA ARG A 30 4.02 -3.91 6.83
C ARG A 30 3.59 -3.29 5.51
N LEU A 31 2.38 -2.76 5.45
CA LEU A 31 1.88 -2.06 4.27
C LEU A 31 2.73 -0.81 3.96
N GLY A 32 3.06 -0.01 4.99
CA GLY A 32 3.96 1.13 4.85
C GLY A 32 5.38 0.74 4.41
N ASP A 33 5.88 -0.40 4.88
CA ASP A 33 7.20 -0.91 4.50
C ASP A 33 7.24 -1.35 3.03
N VAL A 34 6.18 -2.04 2.57
CA VAL A 34 6.00 -2.47 1.18
C VAL A 34 5.90 -1.27 0.23
N ILE A 35 5.14 -0.24 0.60
CA ILE A 35 4.99 0.99 -0.19
C ILE A 35 6.26 1.86 -0.10
N GLY A 36 7.12 1.64 0.90
CA GLY A 36 8.36 2.37 1.06
C GLY A 36 8.18 3.74 1.71
N VAL A 37 7.16 3.90 2.56
CA VAL A 37 6.82 5.16 3.27
C VAL A 37 8.04 5.77 3.99
N TRP A 38 8.95 4.94 4.50
CA TRP A 38 10.19 5.37 5.17
C TRP A 38 11.13 6.20 4.28
N ARG A 39 11.00 6.13 2.94
CA ARG A 39 11.84 6.91 2.02
C ARG A 39 11.59 8.41 2.11
N GLY A 40 10.36 8.82 2.45
CA GLY A 40 9.98 10.22 2.66
C GLY A 40 10.02 10.67 4.12
N CYS A 41 10.53 9.84 5.04
CA CYS A 41 10.54 10.15 6.47
C CYS A 41 11.83 10.86 6.88
N GLU A 42 11.74 11.91 7.69
CA GLU A 42 12.92 12.62 8.21
C GLU A 42 13.69 11.82 9.29
N ASN A 43 13.04 10.81 9.88
CA ASN A 43 13.66 9.99 10.92
C ASN A 43 14.65 8.97 10.32
N ARG A 44 15.94 9.23 10.51
CA ARG A 44 17.04 8.36 10.05
C ARG A 44 16.95 6.92 10.55
N ALA A 45 16.35 6.66 11.72
CA ALA A 45 16.18 5.31 12.23
C ALA A 45 15.17 4.50 11.39
N CYS A 46 14.08 5.13 10.95
CA CYS A 46 13.08 4.52 10.06
C CYS A 46 13.68 4.25 8.68
N ILE A 47 14.43 5.21 8.12
CA ILE A 47 15.12 5.05 6.84
C ILE A 47 16.09 3.86 6.87
N ARG A 48 16.95 3.80 7.89
CA ARG A 48 17.93 2.72 8.05
C ARG A 48 17.28 1.36 8.23
N ALA A 49 16.20 1.30 9.02
CA ALA A 49 15.43 0.09 9.24
C ALA A 49 14.57 -0.31 8.04
N ARG A 50 14.41 0.58 7.05
CA ARG A 50 13.46 0.45 5.93
C ARG A 50 12.05 0.09 6.42
N SER A 51 11.68 0.66 7.57
CA SER A 51 10.42 0.32 8.23
C SER A 51 9.89 1.44 9.11
N CYS A 52 8.57 1.62 9.11
CA CYS A 52 7.90 2.59 9.99
C CYS A 52 7.85 2.05 11.43
N ARG A 53 8.36 2.80 12.41
CA ARG A 53 8.39 2.34 13.82
C ARG A 53 7.18 2.72 14.67
N ARG A 54 6.24 3.51 14.13
CA ARG A 54 5.16 4.12 14.93
C ARG A 54 3.96 3.19 15.14
N GLY A 55 3.76 2.19 14.28
CA GLY A 55 2.71 1.15 14.42
C GLY A 55 1.25 1.63 14.32
N ASP A 56 0.98 2.92 14.50
CA ASP A 56 -0.36 3.53 14.45
C ASP A 56 -0.86 3.84 13.02
N GLY A 57 0.00 3.67 12.02
CA GLY A 57 -0.30 3.96 10.62
C GLY A 57 -0.24 5.43 10.22
N ALA A 58 0.11 6.36 11.14
CA ALA A 58 0.09 7.79 10.87
C ALA A 58 0.97 8.19 9.67
N CYS A 59 2.17 7.61 9.56
CA CYS A 59 3.06 7.88 8.44
C CYS A 59 2.52 7.36 7.10
N LEU A 60 1.85 6.20 7.11
CA LEU A 60 1.20 5.66 5.92
C LEU A 60 0.05 6.58 5.48
N THR A 61 -0.78 7.04 6.43
CA THR A 61 -1.86 7.99 6.14
C THR A 61 -1.33 9.29 5.56
N ALA A 62 -0.31 9.89 6.19
CA ALA A 62 0.31 11.12 5.70
C ALA A 62 0.92 10.93 4.31
N PHE A 63 1.58 9.79 4.06
CA PHE A 63 2.07 9.45 2.73
C PHE A 63 0.94 9.40 1.70
N MET A 64 -0.14 8.66 1.98
CA MET A 64 -1.29 8.54 1.06
C MET A 64 -1.99 9.87 0.79
N GLN A 65 -1.96 10.81 1.74
CA GLN A 65 -2.47 12.17 1.56
C GLN A 65 -1.55 13.04 0.69
N ALA A 66 -0.24 12.80 0.72
CA ALA A 66 0.74 13.53 -0.08
C ALA A 66 0.90 12.99 -1.51
N VAL A 67 0.54 11.72 -1.75
CA VAL A 67 0.56 11.11 -3.09
C VAL A 67 -0.36 11.87 -4.04
N PRO A 68 0.08 12.24 -5.25
CA PRO A 68 -0.76 12.90 -6.26
C PRO A 68 -2.06 12.13 -6.53
N ASP A 69 -3.14 12.84 -6.84
CA ASP A 69 -4.47 12.23 -7.02
C ASP A 69 -4.51 11.18 -8.14
N GLU A 70 -3.73 11.39 -9.20
CA GLU A 70 -3.51 10.41 -10.27
C GLU A 70 -2.94 9.09 -9.73
N GLU A 71 -1.81 9.15 -9.01
CA GLU A 71 -1.17 7.97 -8.42
C GLU A 71 -2.09 7.28 -7.40
N ARG A 72 -2.86 8.06 -6.64
CA ARG A 72 -3.82 7.53 -5.67
C ARG A 72 -4.97 6.78 -6.35
N ARG A 73 -5.48 7.28 -7.49
CA ARG A 73 -6.49 6.59 -8.32
C ARG A 73 -5.89 5.33 -8.94
N LEU A 74 -4.70 5.42 -9.52
CA LEU A 74 -3.99 4.29 -10.10
C LEU A 74 -3.85 3.14 -9.09
N PHE A 75 -3.37 3.45 -7.88
CA PHE A 75 -3.22 2.47 -6.81
C PHE A 75 -4.56 1.83 -6.43
N ARG A 76 -5.62 2.63 -6.31
CA ARG A 76 -6.97 2.15 -5.98
C ARG A 76 -7.50 1.19 -7.05
N TYR A 77 -7.45 1.57 -8.32
CA TYR A 77 -7.96 0.74 -9.42
C TYR A 77 -7.13 -0.54 -9.58
N ALA A 78 -5.82 -0.48 -9.38
CA ALA A 78 -4.98 -1.67 -9.38
C ALA A 78 -5.39 -2.66 -8.27
N LEU A 79 -5.71 -2.16 -7.06
CA LEU A 79 -6.23 -2.99 -5.97
C LEU A 79 -7.63 -3.55 -6.26
N GLU A 80 -8.54 -2.74 -6.81
CA GLU A 80 -9.87 -3.20 -7.24
C GLU A 80 -9.75 -4.34 -8.26
N HIS A 81 -8.93 -4.17 -9.29
CA HIS A 81 -8.66 -5.19 -10.30
C HIS A 81 -8.02 -6.46 -9.72
N ARG A 82 -7.07 -6.32 -8.80
CA ARG A 82 -6.50 -7.46 -8.05
C ARG A 82 -7.57 -8.21 -7.25
N SER A 83 -8.48 -7.48 -6.60
CA SER A 83 -9.56 -8.07 -5.80
C SER A 83 -10.58 -8.82 -6.66
N SER A 84 -10.74 -8.40 -7.93
CA SER A 84 -11.55 -9.08 -8.94
C SER A 84 -10.86 -10.29 -9.59
N GLY A 85 -9.66 -10.67 -9.13
CA GLY A 85 -8.95 -11.87 -9.57
C GLY A 85 -7.95 -11.66 -10.71
N LEU A 86 -7.69 -10.42 -11.13
CA LEU A 86 -6.68 -10.15 -12.17
C LEU A 86 -5.26 -10.32 -11.63
N GLU A 87 -4.36 -10.80 -12.49
CA GLU A 87 -2.94 -10.90 -12.15
C GLU A 87 -2.31 -9.51 -11.96
N PRO A 88 -1.23 -9.36 -11.15
CA PRO A 88 -0.70 -8.05 -10.79
C PRO A 88 -0.31 -7.16 -11.97
N GLY A 89 0.28 -7.71 -13.03
CA GLY A 89 0.64 -6.95 -14.23
C GLY A 89 -0.60 -6.44 -14.95
N GLU A 90 -1.55 -7.33 -15.23
CA GLU A 90 -2.80 -6.98 -15.92
C GLU A 90 -3.64 -5.97 -15.12
N ALA A 91 -3.73 -6.17 -13.80
CA ALA A 91 -4.43 -5.25 -12.91
C ALA A 91 -3.85 -3.83 -12.97
N PHE A 92 -2.53 -3.71 -13.04
CA PHE A 92 -1.84 -2.43 -13.15
C PHE A 92 -2.01 -1.79 -14.53
N GLU A 93 -1.92 -2.57 -15.60
CA GLU A 93 -2.16 -2.09 -16.97
C GLU A 93 -3.59 -1.55 -17.15
N ARG A 94 -4.60 -2.28 -16.67
CA ARG A 94 -6.00 -1.82 -16.71
C ARG A 94 -6.23 -0.56 -15.88
N ALA A 95 -5.57 -0.47 -14.72
CA ALA A 95 -5.64 0.72 -13.88
C ALA A 95 -5.04 1.95 -14.57
N GLN A 96 -3.88 1.81 -15.24
CA GLN A 96 -3.28 2.89 -16.03
C GLN A 96 -4.18 3.32 -17.19
N ALA A 97 -4.75 2.36 -17.94
CA ALA A 97 -5.65 2.66 -19.04
C ALA A 97 -6.88 3.46 -18.59
N ARG A 98 -7.47 3.08 -17.45
CA ARG A 98 -8.61 3.79 -16.86
C ARG A 98 -8.24 5.20 -16.41
N VAL A 99 -7.12 5.38 -15.72
CA VAL A 99 -6.66 6.71 -15.31
C VAL A 99 -6.41 7.61 -16.52
N ALA A 100 -5.77 7.08 -17.56
CA ALA A 100 -5.53 7.82 -18.80
C ALA A 100 -6.84 8.24 -19.50
N GLU A 101 -7.86 7.36 -19.51
CA GLU A 101 -9.19 7.70 -20.04
C GLU A 101 -9.86 8.81 -19.23
N GLU A 102 -9.80 8.74 -17.90
CA GLU A 102 -10.36 9.76 -16.99
C GLU A 102 -9.68 11.12 -17.21
N ILE A 103 -8.35 11.16 -17.26
CA ILE A 103 -7.56 12.37 -17.55
C ILE A 103 -7.93 12.93 -18.93
N ALA A 104 -8.01 12.09 -19.96
CA ALA A 104 -8.37 12.53 -21.31
C ALA A 104 -9.79 13.10 -21.38
N ARG A 105 -10.71 12.61 -20.56
CA ARG A 105 -12.11 13.01 -20.55
C ARG A 105 -12.40 14.23 -19.67
N PHE A 106 -11.73 14.36 -18.54
CA PHE A 106 -12.05 15.35 -17.51
C PHE A 106 -10.94 16.35 -17.22
N GLY A 107 -9.73 16.15 -17.75
CA GLY A 107 -8.58 17.03 -17.56
C GLY A 107 -7.89 16.91 -16.19
N GLU A 108 -8.48 16.14 -15.27
CA GLU A 108 -7.94 15.86 -13.93
C GLU A 108 -8.10 14.39 -13.55
#